data_AF-A0A9Q1IU30-F1
#
_entry.id   AF-A0A9Q1IU30-F1
#
_cell.length_a   1.000
_cell.length_b   1.000
_cell.length_c   1.000
_cell.angle_alpha   90.00
_cell.angle_beta   90.00
_cell.angle_gamma   90.00
#
_symmetry.space_group_name_H-M   'P 1'
#
loop_
_entity.id
_entity.type
_entity.pdbx_description
1 polymer ?
#
loop_
_entity_poly.entity_id
_entity_poly.type
_entity_poly.pdbx_seq_one_letter_code
_entity_poly.pdbx_strand_id
1 'polypeptide(L)'
;MTTSPQDIVSPSAPGLLLLFLLLLPLTMSQQPLLPSTPAPAPATPPSPECTRREHPLVSFKALSPWISNFTHPGVRDYSQLTLDLTRNQLIVGARNYLFRLNLSNISLIQDTPSWHMVLAGLPAGTCHGSLLLSLPL
;
A
#
# COMPACT_ATOMS: atom_id res chain seq x y z
N MET A 1 33.83 -24.46 49.75
CA MET A 1 33.36 -23.17 49.21
C MET A 1 32.12 -23.46 48.39
N THR A 2 30.96 -23.12 48.94
CA THR A 2 29.64 -23.39 48.37
C THR A 2 29.16 -22.14 47.65
N THR A 3 28.72 -22.23 46.39
CA THR A 3 27.93 -21.17 45.73
C THR A 3 26.60 -21.75 45.26
N SER A 4 25.55 -21.16 45.84
CA SER A 4 24.12 -21.44 45.74
C SER A 4 23.50 -20.87 44.44
N PRO A 5 22.29 -21.31 44.03
CA PRO A 5 21.70 -20.96 42.74
C PRO A 5 20.61 -19.87 42.81
N GLN A 6 20.30 -19.33 41.61
CA GLN A 6 19.11 -18.57 41.17
C GLN A 6 18.88 -17.14 41.66
N ASP A 7 18.75 -16.22 40.71
CA ASP A 7 17.84 -15.07 40.82
C ASP A 7 17.10 -14.89 39.48
N ILE A 8 15.95 -15.56 39.36
CA ILE A 8 14.94 -15.23 38.34
C ILE A 8 14.26 -13.96 38.83
N VAL A 9 14.60 -12.82 38.21
CA VAL A 9 13.99 -11.52 38.49
C VAL A 9 12.51 -11.58 38.11
N SER A 10 11.66 -11.63 39.14
CA SER A 10 10.21 -11.54 39.03
C SER A 10 9.81 -10.12 38.59
N PRO A 11 9.18 -9.93 37.42
CA PRO A 11 8.72 -8.61 37.02
C PRO A 11 7.56 -8.19 37.92
N SER A 12 7.77 -7.11 38.68
CA SER A 12 6.82 -6.56 39.63
C SER A 12 5.44 -6.36 38.98
N ALA A 13 4.41 -6.90 39.63
CA ALA A 13 2.99 -6.87 39.23
C ALA A 13 2.41 -5.50 38.81
N PRO A 14 2.80 -4.32 39.35
CA PRO A 14 2.17 -3.06 38.94
C PRO A 14 2.49 -2.64 37.50
N GLY A 15 3.66 -3.03 36.96
CA GLY A 15 4.05 -2.67 35.59
C GLY A 15 3.24 -3.43 34.53
N LEU A 16 2.98 -4.72 34.77
CA LEU A 16 2.09 -5.52 33.93
C LEU A 16 0.65 -5.00 34.00
N LEU A 17 0.18 -4.62 35.19
CA LEU A 17 -1.17 -4.07 35.37
C LEU A 17 -1.35 -2.74 34.61
N LEU A 18 -0.35 -1.85 34.67
CA LEU A 18 -0.35 -0.58 33.94
C LEU A 18 -0.36 -0.80 32.41
N LEU A 19 0.43 -1.76 31.92
CA LEU A 19 0.45 -2.13 30.50
C LEU A 19 -0.90 -2.69 30.05
N PHE A 20 -1.54 -3.55 30.85
CA PHE A 20 -2.88 -4.06 30.58
C PHE A 20 -3.95 -2.95 30.55
N LEU A 21 -3.89 -1.99 31.47
CA LEU A 21 -4.82 -0.84 31.50
C LEU A 21 -4.65 0.09 30.30
N LEU A 22 -3.43 0.25 29.78
CA LEU A 22 -3.14 1.07 28.59
C LEU A 22 -3.52 0.38 27.28
N LEU A 23 -3.49 -0.97 27.21
CA LEU A 23 -3.86 -1.74 26.03
C LEU A 23 -5.39 -1.98 25.91
N LEU A 24 -6.12 -1.93 27.02
CA LEU A 24 -7.58 -2.13 27.05
C LEU A 24 -8.41 -1.14 26.21
N PRO A 25 -8.12 0.19 26.14
CA PRO A 25 -8.91 1.12 25.34
C PRO A 25 -8.68 0.96 23.82
N LEU A 26 -7.57 0.34 23.40
CA LEU A 26 -7.28 0.14 21.97
C LEU A 26 -8.15 -0.94 21.33
N THR A 27 -8.62 -1.92 22.12
CA THR A 27 -9.49 -3.00 21.63
C THR A 27 -10.98 -2.65 21.69
N MET A 28 -11.38 -1.71 22.54
CA MET A 28 -12.78 -1.28 22.70
C MET A 28 -13.18 -0.11 21.78
N SER A 29 -12.23 0.56 21.12
CA SER A 29 -12.53 1.69 20.23
C SER A 29 -12.83 1.29 18.78
N GLN A 30 -12.91 0.00 18.45
CA GLN A 30 -13.46 -0.44 17.17
C GLN A 30 -14.84 -1.05 17.39
N GLN A 31 -15.82 -0.21 17.66
CA GLN A 31 -17.19 -0.53 17.29
C GLN A 31 -17.23 -0.50 15.75
N PRO A 32 -17.53 -1.60 15.04
CA PRO A 32 -17.86 -1.49 13.64
C PRO A 32 -19.09 -0.58 13.56
N LEU A 33 -18.93 0.60 12.97
CA LEU A 33 -20.07 1.40 12.52
C LEU A 33 -20.81 0.52 11.52
N LEU A 34 -21.83 -0.16 12.02
CA LEU A 34 -22.83 -0.83 11.19
C LEU A 34 -23.29 0.23 10.19
N PRO A 35 -23.17 0.00 8.87
CA PRO A 35 -23.74 0.92 7.90
C PRO A 35 -25.22 1.03 8.24
N SER A 36 -25.68 2.22 8.58
CA SER A 36 -27.10 2.53 8.67
C SER A 36 -27.69 2.26 7.29
N THR A 37 -28.30 1.09 7.12
CA THR A 37 -29.04 0.73 5.92
C THR A 37 -30.06 1.84 5.64
N PRO A 38 -29.92 2.60 4.54
CA PRO A 38 -31.00 3.46 4.10
C PRO A 38 -32.19 2.54 3.83
N ALA A 39 -33.37 2.94 4.30
CA ALA A 39 -34.64 2.26 4.02
C ALA A 39 -34.67 1.79 2.55
N PRO A 40 -35.17 0.58 2.25
CA PRO A 40 -35.20 0.08 0.88
C PRO A 40 -36.10 1.01 0.05
N ALA A 41 -35.46 1.93 -0.67
CA ALA A 41 -36.04 2.48 -1.89
C ALA A 41 -36.43 1.27 -2.77
N PRO A 42 -37.54 1.32 -3.52
CA PRO A 42 -37.96 0.22 -4.38
C PRO A 42 -36.80 -0.10 -5.34
N ALA A 43 -36.05 -1.13 -4.99
CA ALA A 43 -34.89 -1.55 -5.73
C ALA A 43 -35.41 -2.03 -7.08
N THR A 44 -35.03 -1.34 -8.15
CA THR A 44 -35.02 -1.92 -9.48
C THR A 44 -34.37 -3.29 -9.34
N PRO A 45 -35.02 -4.39 -9.77
CA PRO A 45 -34.48 -5.72 -9.58
C PRO A 45 -33.05 -5.74 -10.13
N PRO A 46 -32.05 -6.22 -9.34
CA PRO A 46 -30.69 -6.32 -9.84
C PRO A 46 -30.73 -7.15 -11.12
N SER A 47 -30.03 -6.70 -12.15
CA SER A 47 -30.02 -7.41 -13.42
C SER A 47 -29.59 -8.86 -13.17
N PRO A 48 -30.20 -9.85 -13.85
CA PRO A 48 -29.93 -11.27 -13.60
C PRO A 48 -28.46 -11.65 -13.80
N GLU A 49 -27.65 -10.78 -14.45
CA GLU A 49 -26.22 -10.97 -14.57
C GLU A 49 -25.47 -10.79 -13.24
N CYS A 50 -25.94 -9.92 -12.34
CA CYS A 50 -25.24 -9.61 -11.09
C CYS A 50 -25.38 -10.70 -10.01
N THR A 51 -26.32 -11.63 -10.20
CA THR A 51 -26.58 -12.78 -9.31
C THR A 51 -25.83 -14.04 -9.72
N ARG A 52 -25.21 -14.05 -10.91
CA ARG A 52 -24.46 -15.19 -11.44
C ARG A 52 -23.15 -15.34 -10.67
N ARG A 53 -22.92 -16.50 -10.06
CA ARG A 53 -21.67 -16.80 -9.31
C ARG A 53 -20.48 -17.18 -10.19
N GLU A 54 -20.57 -16.94 -11.50
CA GLU A 54 -19.55 -17.30 -12.46
C GLU A 54 -18.84 -16.03 -12.93
N HIS A 55 -17.51 -16.05 -12.90
CA HIS A 55 -16.72 -14.96 -13.44
C HIS A 55 -16.84 -14.97 -14.98
N PRO A 56 -17.15 -13.82 -15.61
CA PRO A 56 -17.25 -13.76 -17.05
C PRO A 56 -15.89 -14.11 -17.68
N LEU A 57 -15.87 -15.14 -18.52
CA LEU A 57 -14.69 -15.51 -19.30
C LEU A 57 -14.65 -14.67 -20.57
N VAL A 58 -13.73 -13.71 -20.61
CA VAL A 58 -13.51 -12.82 -21.75
C VAL A 58 -12.14 -13.07 -22.36
N SER A 59 -12.07 -13.14 -23.69
CA SER A 59 -10.79 -13.29 -24.38
C SER A 59 -9.99 -11.99 -24.31
N PHE A 60 -8.65 -12.09 -24.27
CA PHE A 60 -7.77 -10.92 -24.31
C PHE A 60 -8.04 -10.02 -25.54
N LYS A 61 -8.33 -10.65 -26.70
CA LYS A 61 -8.68 -9.92 -27.93
C LYS A 61 -9.94 -9.06 -27.77
N ALA A 62 -10.93 -9.55 -27.04
CA ALA A 62 -12.14 -8.78 -26.75
C ALA A 62 -11.85 -7.58 -25.85
N LEU A 63 -10.81 -7.65 -25.01
CA LEU A 63 -10.42 -6.57 -24.11
C LEU A 63 -9.56 -5.48 -24.77
N SER A 64 -9.02 -5.74 -25.97
CA SER A 64 -8.08 -4.84 -26.65
C SER A 64 -8.51 -3.37 -26.71
N PRO A 65 -9.79 -3.00 -26.93
CA PRO A 65 -10.19 -1.59 -27.00
C PRO A 65 -10.04 -0.82 -25.68
N TRP A 66 -9.97 -1.54 -24.55
CA TRP A 66 -9.88 -0.96 -23.21
C TRP A 66 -8.49 -1.07 -22.59
N ILE A 67 -7.53 -1.69 -23.28
CA ILE A 67 -6.18 -1.91 -22.79
C ILE A 67 -5.25 -0.83 -23.34
N SER A 68 -4.64 -0.07 -22.43
CA SER A 68 -3.52 0.83 -22.75
C SER A 68 -2.21 0.13 -22.44
N ASN A 69 -1.24 0.23 -23.35
CA ASN A 69 0.06 -0.43 -23.21
C ASN A 69 1.19 0.60 -23.15
N PHE A 70 2.14 0.37 -22.27
CA PHE A 70 3.39 1.13 -22.20
C PHE A 70 4.57 0.19 -22.30
N THR A 71 5.53 0.55 -23.14
CA THR A 71 6.81 -0.14 -23.29
C THR A 71 7.91 0.89 -23.51
N HIS A 72 9.11 0.57 -23.03
CA HIS A 72 10.29 1.40 -23.23
C HIS A 72 11.41 0.58 -23.92
N PRO A 73 12.08 1.11 -24.97
CA PRO A 73 13.13 0.40 -25.69
C PRO A 73 14.25 -0.10 -24.78
N GLY A 74 14.64 -1.37 -24.93
CA GLY A 74 15.74 -1.97 -24.16
C GLY A 74 15.39 -2.30 -22.70
N VAL A 75 14.18 -2.00 -22.24
CA VAL A 75 13.73 -2.28 -20.86
C VAL A 75 12.85 -3.51 -20.83
N ARG A 76 13.11 -4.38 -19.85
CA ARG A 76 12.40 -5.63 -19.60
C ARG A 76 12.07 -5.75 -18.12
N ASP A 77 11.25 -6.75 -17.79
CA ASP A 77 10.96 -7.16 -16.41
C ASP A 77 10.26 -6.08 -15.57
N TYR A 78 9.16 -5.53 -16.09
CA TYR A 78 8.24 -4.68 -15.33
C TYR A 78 7.61 -5.54 -14.22
N SER A 79 7.97 -5.26 -12.97
CA SER A 79 7.63 -6.14 -11.84
C SER A 79 7.06 -5.40 -10.64
N GLN A 80 7.45 -4.14 -10.46
CA GLN A 80 6.96 -3.32 -9.36
C GLN A 80 5.92 -2.35 -9.88
N LEU A 81 4.77 -2.28 -9.22
CA LEU A 81 3.68 -1.38 -9.56
C LEU A 81 3.21 -0.69 -8.29
N THR A 82 3.11 0.64 -8.32
CA THR A 82 2.57 1.43 -7.21
C THR A 82 1.63 2.47 -7.77
N LEU A 83 0.42 2.51 -7.22
CA LEU A 83 -0.66 3.32 -7.74
C LEU A 83 -0.94 4.48 -6.78
N ASP A 84 -0.86 5.71 -7.29
CA ASP A 84 -1.16 6.95 -6.55
C ASP A 84 -2.40 7.60 -7.19
N LEU A 85 -3.58 7.29 -6.63
CA LEU A 85 -4.86 7.84 -7.07
C LEU A 85 -4.92 9.36 -6.88
N THR A 86 -4.35 9.86 -5.77
CA THR A 86 -4.42 11.28 -5.40
C THR A 86 -3.80 12.16 -6.47
N ARG A 87 -2.74 11.67 -7.10
CA ARG A 87 -2.02 12.40 -8.15
C ARG A 87 -2.21 11.80 -9.55
N ASN A 88 -3.14 10.87 -9.71
CA ASN A 88 -3.43 10.16 -10.96
C ASN A 88 -2.17 9.58 -11.62
N GLN A 89 -1.37 8.86 -10.84
CA GLN A 89 -0.07 8.34 -11.26
C GLN A 89 0.08 6.84 -11.01
N LEU A 90 0.84 6.21 -11.90
CA LEU A 90 1.28 4.83 -11.80
C LEU A 90 2.81 4.82 -11.84
N ILE A 91 3.44 4.38 -10.76
CA ILE A 91 4.88 4.19 -10.70
C ILE A 91 5.18 2.73 -11.07
N VAL A 92 6.05 2.52 -12.04
CA VAL A 92 6.43 1.20 -12.56
C VAL A 92 7.93 1.01 -12.41
N GLY A 93 8.33 0.01 -11.64
CA GLY A 93 9.72 -0.42 -11.53
C GLY A 93 10.02 -1.56 -12.51
N ALA A 94 11.10 -1.39 -13.24
CA ALA A 94 11.67 -2.37 -14.15
C ALA A 94 13.16 -2.57 -13.85
N ARG A 95 13.80 -3.52 -14.53
CA ARG A 95 15.23 -3.79 -14.31
C ARG A 95 16.06 -2.56 -14.64
N ASN A 96 16.61 -1.90 -13.62
CA ASN A 96 17.41 -0.67 -13.68
C ASN A 96 16.63 0.63 -14.02
N TYR A 97 15.30 0.60 -14.09
CA TYR A 97 14.50 1.78 -14.45
C TYR A 97 13.33 1.98 -13.48
N LEU A 98 12.97 3.24 -13.30
CA LEU A 98 11.75 3.62 -12.61
C LEU A 98 11.00 4.64 -13.46
N PHE A 99 9.78 4.26 -13.84
CA PHE A 99 8.90 5.07 -14.65
C PHE A 99 7.78 5.64 -13.81
N ARG A 100 7.41 6.87 -14.14
CA ARG A 100 6.20 7.51 -13.63
C ARG A 100 5.27 7.72 -14.81
N LEU A 101 4.11 7.09 -14.76
CA LEU A 101 3.11 7.10 -15.80
C LEU A 101 1.85 7.81 -15.31
N ASN A 102 1.08 8.39 -16.22
CA ASN A 102 -0.25 8.87 -15.94
C ASN A 102 -1.19 7.67 -15.78
N LEU A 103 -1.97 7.62 -14.70
CA LEU A 103 -2.83 6.46 -14.43
C LEU A 103 -3.99 6.30 -15.43
N SER A 104 -4.48 7.38 -16.03
CA SER A 104 -5.66 7.33 -16.91
C SER A 104 -5.35 6.86 -18.33
N ASN A 105 -4.13 7.06 -18.81
CA ASN A 105 -3.73 6.73 -20.18
C ASN A 105 -2.41 5.93 -20.27
N ILE A 106 -1.75 5.70 -19.14
CA ILE A 106 -0.46 4.98 -19.05
C ILE A 106 0.65 5.70 -19.87
N SER A 107 0.50 7.01 -20.10
CA SER A 107 1.50 7.84 -20.79
C SER A 107 2.66 8.18 -19.87
N LEU A 108 3.86 8.31 -20.44
CA LEU A 108 5.07 8.61 -19.68
C LEU A 108 5.07 10.05 -19.17
N ILE A 109 5.21 10.22 -17.86
CA ILE A 109 5.43 11.52 -17.20
C ILE A 109 6.93 11.72 -16.98
N GLN A 110 7.63 10.68 -16.50
CA GLN A 110 9.05 10.75 -16.18
C GLN A 110 9.71 9.38 -16.34
N ASP A 111 10.92 9.40 -16.89
CA ASP A 111 11.83 8.27 -16.97
C ASP A 111 13.06 8.60 -16.12
N THR A 112 13.30 7.82 -15.07
CA THR A 112 14.50 7.98 -14.24
C THR A 112 15.20 6.63 -14.16
N PRO A 113 16.50 6.56 -14.51
CA PRO A 113 17.26 5.35 -14.26
C PRO A 113 17.22 5.07 -12.75
N SER A 114 16.94 3.84 -12.35
CA SER A 114 16.78 3.49 -10.92
C SER A 114 17.99 3.91 -10.07
N TRP A 115 19.19 3.88 -10.65
CA TRP A 115 20.42 4.33 -10.02
C TRP A 115 20.43 5.82 -9.67
N HIS A 116 19.73 6.65 -10.44
CA HIS A 116 19.60 8.09 -10.16
C HIS A 116 18.59 8.39 -9.05
N MET A 117 17.61 7.52 -8.79
CA MET A 117 16.71 7.69 -7.63
C MET A 117 17.40 7.34 -6.31
N VAL A 118 18.34 6.38 -6.32
CA VAL A 118 19.19 6.12 -5.14
C VAL A 118 20.01 7.37 -4.80
N LEU A 119 20.49 8.11 -5.80
CA LEU A 119 21.24 9.35 -5.58
C LEU A 119 20.36 10.54 -5.16
N ALA A 120 19.09 10.59 -5.60
CA ALA A 120 18.14 11.62 -5.16
C ALA A 120 17.60 11.39 -3.73
N GLY A 121 17.77 10.17 -3.17
CA GLY A 121 17.31 9.79 -1.83
C GLY A 121 18.42 9.63 -0.78
N LEU A 122 19.70 9.81 -1.13
CA LEU A 122 20.82 9.71 -0.21
C LEU A 122 21.53 11.07 -0.08
N PRO A 123 21.28 11.86 0.98
CA PRO A 123 22.32 12.76 1.43
C PRO A 123 23.52 11.90 1.85
N ALA A 124 24.64 12.08 1.17
CA ALA A 124 25.92 11.57 1.63
C ALA A 124 26.17 12.06 3.06
N GLY A 125 26.05 11.15 4.02
CA GLY A 125 26.53 11.30 5.39
C GLY A 125 25.92 12.43 6.21
N THR A 126 24.74 12.24 6.80
CA THR A 126 24.47 12.68 8.19
C THR A 126 23.32 11.87 8.79
N CYS A 127 23.63 10.80 9.52
CA CYS A 127 22.70 10.23 10.48
C CYS A 127 22.66 11.12 11.72
N HIS A 128 21.83 12.16 11.70
CA HIS A 128 21.35 12.79 12.93
C HIS A 128 19.96 13.35 12.67
N GLY A 129 19.01 12.97 13.53
CA GLY A 129 17.58 13.05 13.25
C GLY A 129 17.06 14.45 12.92
N SER A 130 16.38 14.54 11.78
CA SER A 130 15.23 15.43 11.60
C SER A 130 14.51 15.08 10.30
N LEU A 131 13.29 14.58 10.46
CA LEU A 131 12.36 14.27 9.39
C LEU A 131 11.72 15.60 8.96
N LEU A 132 12.10 16.13 7.80
CA LEU A 132 11.35 17.21 7.15
C LEU A 132 10.93 16.76 5.75
N LEU A 133 9.64 16.43 5.62
CA LEU A 133 8.96 16.31 4.34
C LEU A 133 9.14 17.61 3.57
N SER A 134 9.62 17.54 2.34
CA SER A 134 9.45 18.60 1.35
C SER A 134 8.80 18.00 0.10
N LEU A 135 7.49 18.23 -0.05
CA LEU A 135 6.78 18.15 -1.32
C LEU A 135 7.17 19.38 -2.17
N PRO A 136 7.41 19.25 -3.48
CA PRO A 136 7.51 20.43 -4.34
C PRO A 136 6.10 20.92 -4.71
N LEU A 137 5.92 22.23 -4.57
CA LEU A 137 4.88 23.02 -5.21
C LEU A 137 5.20 23.17 -6.71
#